data_AF-A0A673ZGA7-F1
#
_entry.id   AF-A0A673ZGA7-F1
#
_cell.length_a   1.000
_cell.length_b   1.000
_cell.length_c   1.000
_cell.angle_alpha   90.00
_cell.angle_beta   90.00
_cell.angle_gamma   90.00
#
_symmetry.space_group_name_H-M   'P 1'
#
loop_
_entity.id
_entity.type
_entity.pdbx_description
1 polymer ?
#
loop_
_entity_poly.entity_id
_entity_poly.type
_entity_poly.pdbx_seq_one_letter_code
_entity_poly.pdbx_strand_id
1 'polypeptide(L)'
;SFHFHTPGIAEELGLPINKIEVCPGRVVSIMTWEGTNPALKTILLNSHTDCVPVYHVKTWSTFKSFTSPSSCIPHNQKGSCSMSPIGTYIQAIRRLKADGRKFTRTIHLMFVTDEEVGGLKGMETFVKLPEFQKLNISFALDEGLANPGEAFTVFYGERNPWCEYRV
;
A
#
# COMPACT_ATOMS: atom_id res chain seq x y z
N SER A 1 7.51 -6.68 16.76
CA SER A 1 7.52 -6.43 15.31
C SER A 1 6.10 -6.53 14.83
N PHE A 2 5.55 -5.45 14.27
CA PHE A 2 4.25 -5.49 13.57
C PHE A 2 4.42 -6.42 12.37
N HIS A 3 3.93 -7.66 12.46
CA HIS A 3 3.88 -8.55 11.31
C HIS A 3 2.58 -8.24 10.59
N PHE A 4 2.67 -7.54 9.47
CA PHE A 4 1.52 -7.31 8.60
C PHE A 4 1.08 -8.65 8.01
N HIS A 5 -0.01 -9.21 8.56
CA HIS A 5 -0.46 -10.56 8.22
C HIS A 5 -1.40 -10.53 7.01
N THR A 6 -0.81 -10.47 5.81
CA THR A 6 -1.56 -10.40 4.55
C THR A 6 -2.57 -11.54 4.33
N PRO A 7 -2.34 -12.81 4.75
CA PRO A 7 -3.32 -13.88 4.53
C PRO A 7 -4.64 -13.68 5.29
N GLY A 8 -4.57 -13.34 6.58
CA GLY A 8 -5.77 -13.15 7.40
C GLY A 8 -6.63 -11.98 6.93
N ILE A 9 -6.01 -10.91 6.42
CA ILE A 9 -6.73 -9.77 5.81
C ILE A 9 -7.44 -10.21 4.53
N ALA A 10 -6.78 -11.00 3.68
CA ALA A 10 -7.38 -11.50 2.45
C ALA A 10 -8.57 -12.43 2.74
N GLU A 11 -8.45 -13.29 3.75
CA GLU A 11 -9.54 -14.16 4.22
C GLU A 11 -10.71 -13.35 4.78
N GLU A 12 -10.45 -12.36 5.65
CA GLU A 12 -11.49 -11.45 6.18
C GLU A 12 -12.26 -10.74 5.07
N LEU A 13 -11.54 -10.26 4.04
CA LEU A 13 -12.15 -9.57 2.91
C LEU A 13 -12.77 -10.53 1.89
N GLY A 14 -12.55 -11.84 2.00
CA GLY A 14 -12.93 -12.82 0.98
C GLY A 14 -12.34 -12.49 -0.39
N LEU A 15 -11.03 -12.21 -0.43
CA LEU A 15 -10.28 -11.91 -1.65
C LEU A 15 -9.19 -12.97 -1.87
N PRO A 16 -9.02 -13.50 -3.10
CA PRO A 16 -7.87 -14.33 -3.41
C PRO A 16 -6.58 -13.54 -3.25
N ILE A 17 -5.56 -14.19 -2.67
CA ILE A 17 -4.24 -13.64 -2.44
C ILE A 17 -3.17 -14.45 -3.17
N ASN A 18 -2.32 -13.77 -3.92
CA ASN A 18 -1.12 -14.31 -4.53
C ASN A 18 0.11 -13.75 -3.81
N LYS A 19 1.08 -14.61 -3.54
CA LYS A 19 2.37 -14.24 -2.92
C LYS A 19 3.48 -14.60 -3.89
N ILE A 20 4.31 -13.61 -4.21
CA ILE A 20 5.39 -13.75 -5.18
C ILE A 20 6.67 -13.37 -4.47
N GLU A 21 7.58 -14.31 -4.31
CA GLU A 21 8.92 -14.04 -3.78
C GLU A 21 9.79 -13.49 -4.90
N VAL A 22 10.15 -12.20 -4.77
CA VAL A 22 10.89 -11.46 -5.80
C VAL A 22 12.39 -11.55 -5.56
N CYS A 23 12.78 -11.64 -4.30
CA CYS A 23 14.13 -11.90 -3.83
C CYS A 23 14.05 -12.76 -2.56
N PRO A 24 15.11 -13.49 -2.16
CA PRO A 24 15.08 -14.30 -0.94
C PRO A 24 14.63 -13.49 0.29
N GLY A 25 13.50 -13.89 0.87
CA GLY A 25 12.88 -13.21 2.02
C GLY A 25 12.09 -11.93 1.69
N ARG A 26 11.88 -11.60 0.42
CA ARG A 26 11.15 -10.42 -0.05
C ARG A 26 9.95 -10.85 -0.88
N VAL A 27 8.78 -10.78 -0.27
CA VAL A 27 7.53 -11.27 -0.86
C VAL A 27 6.61 -10.09 -1.18
N VAL A 28 6.14 -10.03 -2.42
CA VAL A 28 5.06 -9.17 -2.85
C VAL A 28 3.75 -9.91 -2.67
N SER A 29 2.79 -9.30 -1.96
CA SER A 29 1.45 -9.86 -1.74
C SER A 29 0.42 -9.10 -2.55
N ILE A 30 -0.40 -9.80 -3.32
CA ILE A 30 -1.42 -9.21 -4.20
C ILE A 30 -2.78 -9.81 -3.88
N MET A 31 -3.72 -8.98 -3.43
CA MET A 31 -5.12 -9.35 -3.27
C MET A 31 -5.92 -8.83 -4.45
N THR A 32 -6.80 -9.66 -5.02
CA THR A 32 -7.55 -9.27 -6.23
C THR A 32 -9.03 -9.23 -5.98
N TRP A 33 -9.64 -8.05 -6.16
CA TRP A 33 -11.08 -7.89 -6.24
C TRP A 33 -11.50 -7.84 -7.70
N GLU A 34 -12.00 -8.97 -8.20
CA GLU A 34 -12.43 -9.13 -9.58
C GLU A 34 -13.60 -8.19 -9.93
N GLY A 35 -13.44 -7.48 -11.04
CA GLY A 35 -14.49 -6.61 -11.59
C GLY A 35 -15.50 -7.38 -12.43
N THR A 36 -16.60 -6.73 -12.81
CA THR A 36 -17.63 -7.34 -13.65
C THR A 36 -17.21 -7.51 -15.11
N ASN A 37 -16.14 -6.84 -15.55
CA ASN A 37 -15.58 -6.98 -16.90
C ASN A 37 -14.05 -7.17 -16.84
N PRO A 38 -13.55 -8.42 -16.76
CA PRO A 38 -12.13 -8.74 -16.68
C PRO A 38 -11.30 -8.36 -17.92
N ALA A 39 -11.94 -8.06 -19.05
CA ALA A 39 -11.22 -7.64 -20.27
C ALA A 39 -10.69 -6.20 -20.18
N LEU A 40 -11.19 -5.41 -19.22
CA LEU A 40 -10.75 -4.05 -18.98
C LEU A 40 -9.43 -4.01 -18.21
N LYS A 41 -8.58 -3.02 -18.52
CA LYS A 41 -7.40 -2.71 -17.71
C LYS A 41 -7.76 -2.46 -16.23
N THR A 42 -6.85 -2.81 -15.35
CA THR A 42 -7.09 -2.87 -13.90
C THR A 42 -6.62 -1.60 -13.18
N ILE A 43 -7.06 -1.48 -11.92
CA ILE A 43 -6.64 -0.43 -10.99
C ILE A 43 -5.75 -1.08 -9.93
N LEU A 44 -4.61 -0.46 -9.65
CA LEU A 44 -3.68 -0.87 -8.62
C LEU A 44 -3.75 0.08 -7.42
N LEU A 45 -3.98 -0.47 -6.23
CA LEU A 45 -3.79 0.21 -4.95
C LEU A 45 -2.50 -0.35 -4.36
N ASN A 46 -1.37 0.34 -4.59
CA ASN A 46 -0.07 -0.06 -4.11
C ASN A 46 0.24 0.55 -2.74
N SER A 47 1.03 -0.18 -1.95
CA SER A 47 1.66 0.35 -0.75
C SER A 47 2.85 -0.52 -0.34
N HIS A 48 3.78 0.02 0.43
CA HIS A 48 4.89 -0.72 1.03
C HIS A 48 4.61 -1.03 2.50
N THR A 49 5.29 -2.08 3.00
CA THR A 49 5.06 -2.64 4.35
C THR A 49 6.24 -2.47 5.29
N ASP A 50 7.40 -2.07 4.78
CA ASP A 50 8.58 -1.76 5.57
C ASP A 50 8.55 -0.31 6.06
N CYS A 51 9.00 -0.07 7.29
CA CYS A 51 9.08 1.28 7.86
C CYS A 51 10.51 1.60 8.26
N VAL A 52 10.88 2.88 8.17
CA VAL A 52 12.16 3.35 8.73
C VAL A 52 12.32 3.00 10.23
N PRO A 53 13.53 2.59 10.66
CA PRO A 53 13.81 2.34 12.07
C PRO A 53 13.66 3.61 12.93
N VAL A 54 13.06 3.47 14.12
CA VAL A 54 13.00 4.56 15.11
C VAL A 54 14.23 4.48 16.02
N TYR A 55 15.08 5.51 16.00
CA TYR A 55 16.19 5.63 16.93
C TYR A 55 15.70 6.16 18.29
N HIS A 56 16.09 5.49 19.37
CA HIS A 56 15.80 5.91 20.75
C HIS A 56 16.64 7.13 21.14
N VAL A 57 16.24 8.31 20.67
CA VAL A 57 16.80 9.58 21.16
C VAL A 57 15.96 10.04 22.36
N LYS A 58 16.63 10.51 23.42
CA LYS A 58 16.03 10.93 24.73
C LYS A 58 14.86 11.93 24.64
N THR A 59 14.60 12.50 23.47
CA THR A 59 13.53 13.46 23.17
C THR A 59 12.15 12.82 22.91
N TRP A 60 12.03 11.50 22.72
CA TRP A 60 10.72 10.83 22.49
C TRP A 60 9.99 10.41 23.79
N SER A 61 10.23 11.12 24.90
CA SER A 61 9.87 10.65 26.25
C SER A 61 8.39 10.79 26.66
N THR A 62 7.49 11.26 25.79
CA THR A 62 6.12 11.62 26.20
C THR A 62 4.96 10.81 25.63
N PHE A 63 5.17 9.90 24.68
CA PHE A 63 4.06 9.08 24.15
C PHE A 63 4.04 7.68 24.75
N LYS A 64 3.66 7.58 26.03
CA LYS A 64 3.06 6.36 26.57
C LYS A 64 1.67 6.21 25.95
N SER A 65 1.40 5.05 25.39
CA SER A 65 0.12 4.60 24.85
C SER A 65 -1.07 5.08 25.69
N PHE A 66 -1.73 6.15 25.25
CA PHE A 66 -3.00 6.59 25.79
C PHE A 66 -4.08 6.18 24.80
N THR A 67 -4.75 5.07 25.11
CA THR A 67 -6.01 4.69 24.47
C THR A 67 -7.11 5.60 25.02
N SER A 68 -7.31 6.75 24.39
CA SER A 68 -8.52 7.56 24.57
C SER A 68 -9.44 7.34 23.37
N PRO A 69 -10.74 7.03 23.55
CA PRO A 69 -11.65 6.68 22.45
C PRO A 69 -12.10 7.87 21.58
N SER A 70 -11.67 9.10 21.87
CA SER A 70 -12.35 10.30 21.36
C SER A 70 -11.44 11.50 21.05
N SER A 71 -10.16 11.27 20.75
CA SER A 71 -9.28 12.33 20.25
C SER A 71 -8.46 11.82 19.08
N CYS A 72 -8.42 12.60 17.99
CA CYS A 72 -7.53 12.41 16.86
C CYS A 72 -6.07 12.55 17.33
N ILE A 73 -5.50 11.48 17.87
CA ILE A 73 -4.09 11.43 18.28
C ILE A 73 -3.28 11.06 17.04
N PRO A 74 -2.21 11.81 16.69
CA PRO A 74 -1.26 11.41 15.66
C PRO A 74 -0.74 10.01 15.99
N HIS A 75 -0.96 9.05 15.11
CA HIS A 75 -0.49 7.68 15.25
C HIS A 75 1.04 7.60 15.08
N ASN A 76 1.78 8.16 16.03
CA ASN A 76 3.20 7.91 16.19
C ASN A 76 3.39 6.65 17.02
N GLN A 77 2.84 5.52 16.53
CA GLN A 77 3.18 4.21 17.07
C GLN A 77 4.61 3.85 16.62
N LYS A 78 5.36 3.13 17.46
CA LYS A 78 6.68 2.59 17.09
C LYS A 78 6.52 1.70 15.86
N GLY A 79 7.13 2.08 14.73
CA GLY A 79 6.98 1.37 13.47
C GLY A 79 5.69 1.69 12.71
N SER A 80 5.03 2.81 13.01
CA SER A 80 4.03 3.37 12.12
C SER A 80 4.75 4.01 10.94
N CYS A 81 4.68 3.39 9.77
CA CYS A 81 5.00 4.05 8.51
C CYS A 81 4.04 5.23 8.38
N SER A 82 4.54 6.45 8.61
CA SER A 82 3.69 7.64 8.83
C SER A 82 2.76 7.99 7.66
N MET A 83 2.93 7.36 6.49
CA MET A 83 2.21 7.68 5.26
C MET A 83 1.58 6.46 4.57
N SER A 84 1.66 5.25 5.14
CA SER A 84 1.22 4.03 4.45
C SER A 84 -0.32 3.92 4.36
N PRO A 85 -0.94 3.96 3.15
CA PRO A 85 -2.39 3.92 2.97
C PRO A 85 -3.04 2.53 3.20
N ILE A 86 -2.26 1.53 3.61
CA ILE A 86 -2.69 0.13 3.81
C ILE A 86 -4.01 0.04 4.58
N GLY A 87 -4.07 0.66 5.77
CA GLY A 87 -5.24 0.58 6.64
C GLY A 87 -6.49 1.17 6.00
N THR A 88 -6.34 2.30 5.31
CA THR A 88 -7.43 2.98 4.61
C THR A 88 -7.98 2.15 3.46
N TYR A 89 -7.12 1.54 2.64
CA TYR A 89 -7.55 0.67 1.53
C TYR A 89 -8.34 -0.55 2.03
N ILE A 90 -7.84 -1.23 3.06
CA ILE A 90 -8.52 -2.39 3.65
C ILE A 90 -9.91 -1.99 4.18
N GLN A 91 -9.99 -0.89 4.93
CA GLN A 91 -11.25 -0.42 5.50
C GLN A 91 -12.25 0.04 4.43
N ALA A 92 -11.78 0.72 3.39
CA ALA A 92 -12.61 1.15 2.27
C ALA A 92 -13.22 -0.06 1.54
N ILE A 93 -12.39 -1.06 1.21
CA ILE A 93 -12.88 -2.27 0.54
C ILE A 93 -13.85 -3.04 1.40
N ARG A 94 -13.58 -3.17 2.70
CA ARG A 94 -14.48 -3.84 3.64
C ARG A 94 -15.87 -3.22 3.62
N ARG A 95 -15.96 -1.89 3.69
CA ARG A 95 -17.23 -1.15 3.62
C ARG A 95 -17.92 -1.31 2.27
N LEU A 96 -17.19 -1.11 1.18
CA LEU A 96 -17.75 -1.22 -0.17
C LEU A 96 -18.27 -2.64 -0.48
N LYS A 97 -17.60 -3.68 0.01
CA LYS A 97 -18.08 -5.07 -0.10
C LYS A 97 -19.31 -5.32 0.77
N ALA A 98 -19.32 -4.83 2.01
CA ALA A 98 -20.49 -4.95 2.88
C ALA A 98 -21.74 -4.27 2.29
N ASP A 99 -21.54 -3.17 1.57
CA ASP A 99 -22.60 -2.46 0.82
C ASP A 99 -23.01 -3.18 -0.48
N GLY A 100 -22.41 -4.34 -0.80
CA GLY A 100 -22.71 -5.10 -2.01
C GLY A 100 -22.27 -4.43 -3.32
N ARG A 101 -21.37 -3.44 -3.26
CA ARG A 101 -20.88 -2.74 -4.46
C ARG A 101 -20.12 -3.72 -5.35
N LYS A 102 -20.28 -3.54 -6.67
CA LYS A 102 -19.46 -4.20 -7.69
C LYS A 102 -18.89 -3.14 -8.62
N PHE A 103 -17.64 -3.32 -9.01
CA PHE A 103 -16.93 -2.42 -9.91
C PHE A 103 -16.75 -3.05 -11.28
N THR A 104 -16.74 -2.24 -12.33
CA THR A 104 -16.54 -2.73 -13.69
C THR A 104 -15.12 -3.24 -13.91
N ARG A 105 -14.12 -2.54 -13.34
CA ARG A 105 -12.70 -2.89 -13.42
C ARG A 105 -12.28 -3.73 -12.22
N THR A 106 -11.35 -4.64 -12.44
CA THR A 106 -10.65 -5.35 -11.37
C THR A 106 -9.74 -4.40 -10.59
N ILE A 107 -9.76 -4.54 -9.27
CA ILE A 107 -8.93 -3.77 -8.34
C ILE A 107 -7.93 -4.74 -7.69
N HIS A 108 -6.64 -4.43 -7.80
CA HIS A 108 -5.57 -5.15 -7.11
C HIS A 108 -5.08 -4.32 -5.92
N LEU A 109 -4.97 -4.95 -4.75
CA LEU A 109 -4.21 -4.40 -3.63
C LEU A 109 -2.86 -5.07 -3.61
N MET A 110 -1.80 -4.28 -3.69
CA MET A 110 -0.43 -4.79 -3.73
C MET A 110 0.36 -4.23 -2.56
N PHE A 111 1.01 -5.14 -1.84
CA PHE A 111 1.86 -4.85 -0.71
C PHE A 111 3.27 -5.30 -1.04
N VAL A 112 4.19 -4.34 -1.15
CA VAL A 112 5.60 -4.56 -1.43
C VAL A 112 6.46 -4.35 -0.18
N THR A 113 7.72 -4.77 -0.27
CA THR A 113 8.76 -4.50 0.73
C THR A 113 9.92 -3.80 0.05
N ASP A 114 10.87 -3.30 0.84
CA ASP A 114 12.16 -2.74 0.40
C ASP A 114 12.08 -1.29 -0.09
N GLU A 115 10.93 -0.61 0.04
CA GLU A 115 10.74 0.78 -0.43
C GLU A 115 11.65 1.76 0.33
N GLU A 116 11.72 1.65 1.66
CA GLU A 116 12.45 2.57 2.53
C GLU A 116 13.98 2.50 2.35
N VAL A 117 14.46 1.50 1.60
CA VAL A 117 15.87 1.30 1.22
C VAL A 117 16.10 1.45 -0.30
N GLY A 118 15.12 1.96 -1.03
CA GLY A 118 15.20 2.32 -2.45
C GLY A 118 14.49 1.39 -3.43
N GLY A 119 13.83 0.32 -2.96
CA GLY A 119 12.93 -0.53 -3.75
C GLY A 119 13.60 -1.49 -4.74
N LEU A 120 14.93 -1.55 -4.79
CA LEU A 120 15.69 -2.32 -5.78
C LEU A 120 15.31 -3.82 -5.76
N LYS A 121 15.16 -4.41 -4.56
CA LYS A 121 14.82 -5.83 -4.37
C LYS A 121 13.32 -6.05 -4.14
N GLY A 122 12.53 -4.98 -4.26
CA GLY A 122 11.08 -4.98 -4.11
C GLY A 122 10.40 -4.67 -5.42
N MET A 123 9.80 -3.49 -5.51
CA MET A 123 9.04 -3.06 -6.69
C MET A 123 9.88 -3.06 -7.97
N GLU A 124 11.13 -2.58 -7.93
CA GLU A 124 11.94 -2.43 -9.14
C GLU A 124 12.24 -3.78 -9.81
N THR A 125 12.41 -4.83 -9.03
CA THR A 125 12.55 -6.19 -9.55
C THR A 125 11.17 -6.73 -9.97
N PHE A 126 10.13 -6.46 -9.19
CA PHE A 126 8.79 -7.00 -9.46
C PHE A 126 8.19 -6.52 -10.79
N VAL A 127 8.34 -5.25 -11.15
CA VAL A 127 7.77 -4.69 -12.40
C VAL A 127 8.33 -5.33 -13.67
N LYS A 128 9.51 -5.96 -13.58
CA LYS A 128 10.18 -6.68 -14.67
C LYS A 128 9.66 -8.12 -14.83
N LEU A 129 8.93 -8.65 -13.86
CA LEU A 129 8.43 -10.01 -13.87
C LEU A 129 7.14 -10.17 -14.70
N PRO A 130 6.91 -11.33 -15.35
CA PRO A 130 5.68 -11.59 -16.10
C PRO A 130 4.41 -11.47 -15.25
N GLU A 131 4.50 -11.76 -13.96
CA GLU A 131 3.40 -11.66 -13.01
C GLU A 131 2.87 -10.24 -12.90
N PHE A 132 3.73 -9.22 -12.93
CA PHE A 132 3.32 -7.82 -12.94
C PHE A 132 2.60 -7.46 -14.25
N GLN A 133 3.14 -7.91 -15.39
CA GLN A 133 2.53 -7.65 -16.70
C GLN A 133 1.13 -8.27 -16.82
N LYS A 134 0.91 -9.45 -16.21
CA LYS A 134 -0.40 -10.11 -16.14
C LYS A 134 -1.47 -9.32 -15.38
N LEU A 135 -1.08 -8.39 -14.51
CA LEU A 135 -2.03 -7.53 -13.79
C LEU A 135 -2.73 -6.53 -14.72
N ASN A 136 -2.19 -6.25 -15.92
CA ASN A 136 -2.80 -5.37 -16.93
C ASN A 136 -3.23 -3.99 -16.36
N ILE A 137 -2.33 -3.36 -15.60
CA ILE A 137 -2.61 -2.14 -14.84
C ILE A 137 -2.72 -0.93 -15.78
N SER A 138 -3.72 -0.08 -15.55
CA SER A 138 -3.88 1.20 -16.24
C SER A 138 -3.64 2.42 -15.36
N PHE A 139 -3.87 2.26 -14.07
CA PHE A 139 -3.83 3.34 -13.10
C PHE A 139 -3.39 2.77 -11.76
N ALA A 140 -2.48 3.46 -11.09
CA ALA A 140 -1.96 3.07 -9.79
C ALA A 140 -2.05 4.24 -8.81
N LEU A 141 -2.45 3.96 -7.58
CA LEU A 141 -2.32 4.85 -6.45
C LEU A 141 -1.27 4.29 -5.50
N ASP A 142 -0.42 5.18 -5.02
CA ASP A 142 0.60 4.89 -4.01
C ASP A 142 0.57 5.99 -2.95
N GLU A 143 1.51 5.96 -2.00
CA GLU A 143 1.57 6.94 -0.94
C GLU A 143 1.69 8.39 -1.42
N GLY A 144 1.14 9.29 -0.60
CA GLY A 144 1.25 10.73 -0.77
C GLY A 144 2.10 11.34 0.34
N LEU A 145 1.86 12.63 0.61
CA LEU A 145 2.50 13.31 1.73
C LEU A 145 1.45 14.07 2.56
N ALA A 146 1.64 14.07 3.89
CA ALA A 146 0.79 14.82 4.80
C ALA A 146 0.85 16.32 4.46
N ASN A 147 -0.31 16.98 4.51
CA ASN A 147 -0.42 18.42 4.36
C ASN A 147 -0.83 19.03 5.71
N PRO A 148 -0.13 20.06 6.21
CA PRO A 148 -0.50 20.71 7.47
C PRO A 148 -1.73 21.62 7.36
N GLY A 149 -2.19 21.93 6.15
CA GLY A 149 -3.40 22.70 5.89
C GLY A 149 -4.65 21.82 5.70
N GLU A 150 -5.73 22.41 5.20
CA GLU A 150 -6.99 21.71 4.92
C GLU A 150 -7.02 21.02 3.55
N ALA A 151 -6.03 21.26 2.70
CA ALA A 151 -5.92 20.67 1.36
C ALA A 151 -5.23 19.29 1.40
N PHE A 152 -5.51 18.45 0.40
CA PHE A 152 -4.82 17.17 0.21
C PHE A 152 -3.68 17.31 -0.80
N THR A 153 -2.50 16.78 -0.47
CA THR A 153 -1.36 16.72 -1.40
C THR A 153 -1.54 15.53 -2.34
N VAL A 154 -1.41 15.75 -3.64
CA VAL A 154 -1.45 14.71 -4.66
C VAL A 154 -0.20 14.82 -5.53
N PHE A 155 0.56 13.74 -5.63
CA PHE A 155 1.65 13.63 -6.60
C PHE A 155 1.07 13.20 -7.95
N TYR A 156 1.23 14.07 -8.95
CA TYR A 156 0.70 13.84 -10.29
C TYR A 156 1.81 13.43 -11.26
N GLY A 157 1.60 12.32 -11.96
CA GLY A 157 2.45 11.85 -13.04
C GLY A 157 1.62 11.60 -14.29
N GLU A 158 1.99 12.25 -15.40
CA GLU A 158 1.44 11.98 -16.73
C GLU A 158 2.56 11.80 -17.75
N ARG A 159 2.26 11.12 -18.87
CA ARG A 159 3.25 10.80 -19.92
C ARG A 159 4.45 10.04 -19.31
N ASN A 160 5.67 10.42 -19.66
CA ASN A 160 6.87 9.83 -19.08
C ASN A 160 7.24 10.60 -17.81
N PRO A 161 7.62 9.89 -16.72
CA PRO A 161 8.07 10.55 -15.51
C PRO A 161 9.30 11.40 -15.79
N TRP A 162 9.36 12.59 -15.19
CA TRP A 162 10.41 13.57 -15.43
C TRP A 162 11.83 13.05 -15.14
N CYS A 163 11.96 12.06 -14.24
CA CYS A 163 13.23 11.44 -13.87
C CYS A 163 13.78 10.44 -14.92
N GLU A 164 13.03 10.10 -15.97
CA GLU A 164 13.52 9.28 -17.09
C GLU A 164 14.31 10.10 -18.13
N TYR A 165 14.19 11.43 -18.11
CA TYR A 165 14.99 12.30 -18.97
C TYR A 165 16.42 12.41 -18.41
N ARG A 166 17.30 11.49 -18.82
CA ARG A 166 18.75 11.71 -18.69
C ARG A 166 19.19 12.72 -19.74
N VAL A 167 19.66 13.89 -19.28
CA VAL A 167 20.43 14.84 -20.08
C VAL A 167 21.88 14.40 -20.12
#